data_AF-A0AAD6WMI9-F1
#
_entry.id   AF-A0AAD6WMI9-F1
#
_cell.length_a   1.000
_cell.length_b   1.000
_cell.length_c   1.000
_cell.angle_alpha   90.00
_cell.angle_beta   90.00
_cell.angle_gamma   90.00
#
_symmetry.space_group_name_H-M   'P 1'
#
loop_
_entity.id
_entity.type
_entity.pdbx_description
1 polymer ?
#
loop_
_entity_poly.entity_id
_entity_poly.type
_entity_poly.pdbx_seq_one_letter_code
_entity_poly.pdbx_strand_id
1 'polypeptide(L)'
;MLPNLEHLKLRRLKKLSAILEGIVPKRGCLGMLKTLEVVDCRRLENQLVSFSFLRQLKNLEEIKVGECRRIKRLIAGSASNSELPKLKTIEMWDMVNLKGVCTRTVHRPVLERIGVSNCSLLVKLPITAYNGSY
;
A
#
# COMPACT_ATOMS: atom_id res chain seq x y z
N MET A 1 -10.29 -10.11 15.58
CA MET A 1 -10.67 -10.53 14.20
C MET A 1 -11.65 -9.51 13.68
N LEU A 2 -11.48 -9.01 12.45
CA LEU A 2 -12.41 -8.07 11.81
C LEU A 2 -12.98 -8.74 10.55
N PRO A 3 -13.78 -9.82 10.71
CA PRO A 3 -14.09 -10.75 9.63
C PRO A 3 -14.93 -10.13 8.50
N ASN A 4 -15.65 -9.04 8.78
CA ASN A 4 -16.52 -8.35 7.82
C ASN A 4 -15.99 -6.97 7.41
N LEU A 5 -14.78 -6.59 7.83
CA LEU A 5 -14.26 -5.27 7.52
C LEU A 5 -13.78 -5.23 6.07
N GLU A 6 -14.57 -4.56 5.21
CA GLU A 6 -14.24 -4.41 3.79
C GLU A 6 -13.56 -3.07 3.47
N HIS A 7 -13.84 -2.02 4.23
CA HIS A 7 -13.31 -0.68 3.98
C HIS A 7 -12.71 -0.09 5.25
N LEU A 8 -11.41 0.18 5.22
CA LEU A 8 -10.70 0.86 6.31
C LEU A 8 -10.31 2.26 5.84
N LYS A 9 -10.87 3.27 6.51
CA LYS A 9 -10.56 4.69 6.26
C LYS A 9 -9.96 5.31 7.50
N LEU A 10 -8.73 5.81 7.38
CA LEU A 10 -7.99 6.46 8.46
C LEU A 10 -7.72 7.90 8.05
N ARG A 11 -8.30 8.87 8.75
CA ARG A 11 -8.20 10.29 8.37
C ARG A 11 -7.77 11.16 9.54
N ARG A 12 -6.79 12.04 9.32
CA ARG A 12 -6.33 13.07 10.26
C ARG A 12 -5.90 12.53 11.64
N LEU A 13 -5.47 11.26 11.68
CA LEU A 13 -4.99 10.62 12.91
C LEU A 13 -3.53 11.02 13.17
N LYS A 14 -3.33 12.24 13.68
CA LYS A 14 -1.99 12.84 13.91
C LYS A 14 -1.09 12.03 14.84
N LYS A 15 -1.66 11.16 15.68
CA LYS A 15 -0.93 10.29 16.62
C LYS A 15 -0.64 8.89 16.06
N LEU A 16 -1.24 8.50 14.93
CA LEU A 16 -1.11 7.15 14.36
C LEU A 16 0.30 6.93 13.79
N SER A 17 1.06 6.03 14.42
CA SER A 17 2.43 5.64 14.02
C SER A 17 2.49 4.37 13.16
N ALA A 18 1.46 3.53 13.22
CA ALA A 18 1.35 2.33 12.42
C ALA A 18 -0.14 1.98 12.17
N ILE A 19 -0.44 1.42 11.00
CA ILE A 19 -1.79 0.87 10.69
C ILE A 19 -1.99 -0.47 11.39
N LEU A 20 -0.90 -1.22 11.56
CA LEU A 20 -0.80 -2.39 12.40
C LEU A 20 0.58 -2.44 13.05
N GLU A 21 0.59 -2.73 14.36
CA GLU A 21 1.79 -2.85 15.17
C GLU A 21 1.77 -4.21 15.89
N GLY A 22 2.94 -4.84 16.08
CA GLY A 22 3.09 -6.08 16.84
C GLY A 22 3.02 -7.39 16.04
N ILE A 23 2.84 -8.50 16.78
CA ILE A 23 2.63 -9.83 16.20
C ILE A 23 1.34 -9.74 15.39
N VAL A 24 1.51 -9.72 14.08
CA VAL A 24 0.44 -9.86 13.08
C VAL A 24 -0.60 -10.85 13.62
N PRO A 25 -1.83 -10.39 13.94
CA PRO A 25 -2.82 -11.30 14.47
C PRO A 25 -3.07 -12.38 13.40
N LYS A 26 -3.31 -13.62 13.86
CA LYS A 26 -3.40 -14.86 13.06
C LYS A 26 -3.95 -14.61 11.64
N ARG A 27 -3.36 -15.28 10.63
CA ARG A 27 -3.76 -15.22 9.22
C ARG A 27 -5.27 -14.97 9.07
N GLY A 28 -5.64 -13.93 8.33
CA GLY A 28 -7.04 -13.69 7.96
C GLY A 28 -7.78 -12.63 8.78
N CYS A 29 -7.13 -11.92 9.71
CA CYS A 29 -7.78 -10.86 10.49
C CYS A 29 -8.44 -9.74 9.66
N LEU A 30 -7.92 -9.50 8.46
CA LEU A 30 -8.38 -8.50 7.49
C LEU A 30 -8.61 -9.13 6.11
N GLY A 31 -9.01 -10.41 6.07
CA GLY A 31 -9.17 -11.17 4.84
C GLY A 31 -10.24 -10.60 3.89
N MET A 32 -11.23 -9.89 4.40
CA MET A 32 -12.30 -9.27 3.61
C MET A 32 -12.01 -7.81 3.22
N LEU A 33 -10.87 -7.25 3.62
CA LEU A 33 -10.55 -5.86 3.33
C LEU A 33 -10.33 -5.67 1.83
N LYS A 34 -11.17 -4.84 1.21
CA LYS A 34 -11.14 -4.46 -0.21
C LYS A 34 -10.50 -3.09 -0.43
N THR A 35 -10.70 -2.15 0.49
CA THR A 35 -10.20 -0.78 0.37
C THR A 35 -9.43 -0.35 1.61
N LEU A 36 -8.24 0.21 1.39
CA LEU A 36 -7.46 0.92 2.41
C LEU A 36 -7.28 2.38 1.99
N GLU A 37 -7.87 3.30 2.76
CA GLU A 37 -7.73 4.74 2.55
C GLU A 37 -7.05 5.39 3.77
N VAL A 38 -5.96 6.12 3.54
CA VAL A 38 -5.19 6.77 4.62
C VAL A 38 -4.86 8.21 4.23
N VAL A 39 -5.43 9.19 4.94
CA VAL A 39 -5.31 10.61 4.61
C VAL A 39 -4.88 11.44 5.82
N ASP A 40 -3.86 12.28 5.67
CA ASP A 40 -3.38 13.22 6.71
C ASP A 40 -2.97 12.52 8.04
N CYS A 41 -2.43 11.31 7.96
CA CYS A 41 -1.86 10.57 9.10
C CYS A 41 -0.37 10.89 9.27
N ARG A 42 -0.07 12.10 9.77
CA ARG A 42 1.29 12.68 9.75
C ARG A 42 2.37 11.97 10.56
N ARG A 43 2.03 11.03 11.45
CA ARG A 43 3.01 10.23 12.20
C ARG A 43 3.39 8.92 11.52
N LEU A 44 2.65 8.50 10.48
CA LEU A 44 3.09 7.39 9.63
C LEU A 44 4.34 7.82 8.88
N GLU A 45 5.43 7.08 9.09
CA GLU A 45 6.74 7.39 8.54
C GLU A 45 7.35 6.18 7.86
N ASN A 46 8.26 6.45 6.92
CA ASN A 46 9.01 5.46 6.15
C ASN A 46 8.15 4.62 5.18
N GLN A 47 7.10 3.94 5.65
CA GLN A 47 6.19 3.14 4.82
C GLN A 47 4.71 3.22 5.23
N LEU A 48 3.80 2.92 4.29
CA LEU A 48 2.37 2.72 4.60
C LEU A 48 2.11 1.28 5.10
N VAL A 49 2.56 0.30 4.32
CA VAL A 49 2.35 -1.13 4.57
C VAL A 49 3.61 -1.93 4.29
N SER A 50 3.71 -3.14 4.85
CA SER A 50 4.73 -4.12 4.49
C SER A 50 4.15 -5.20 3.57
N PHE A 51 5.01 -5.91 2.82
CA PHE A 51 4.60 -7.13 2.12
C PHE A 51 4.00 -8.18 3.08
N SER A 52 4.51 -8.28 4.31
CA SER A 52 3.97 -9.20 5.32
C SER A 52 2.54 -8.85 5.73
N PHE A 53 2.20 -7.57 5.73
CA PHE A 53 0.85 -7.11 5.96
C PHE A 53 -0.05 -7.35 4.74
N LEU A 54 0.41 -6.98 3.54
CA LEU A 54 -0.35 -7.19 2.29
C LEU A 54 -0.77 -8.64 2.06
N ARG A 55 0.06 -9.63 2.46
CA ARG A 55 -0.29 -11.07 2.35
C ARG A 55 -1.55 -11.47 3.11
N GLN A 56 -1.97 -10.70 4.11
CA GLN A 56 -3.19 -10.97 4.87
C GLN A 56 -4.42 -10.37 4.21
N LEU A 57 -4.22 -9.40 3.32
CA LEU A 57 -5.26 -8.61 2.68
C LEU A 57 -5.60 -9.21 1.32
N LYS A 58 -5.91 -10.51 1.27
CA LYS A 58 -6.05 -11.28 0.02
C LYS A 58 -7.05 -10.70 -0.97
N ASN A 59 -8.06 -9.97 -0.47
CA ASN A 59 -9.10 -9.33 -1.25
C ASN A 59 -8.89 -7.82 -1.42
N LEU A 60 -7.72 -7.27 -1.08
CA LEU A 60 -7.46 -5.84 -1.22
C LEU A 60 -7.37 -5.48 -2.70
N GLU A 61 -8.25 -4.58 -3.12
CA GLU A 61 -8.38 -4.11 -4.50
C GLU A 61 -7.89 -2.67 -4.65
N GLU A 62 -8.03 -1.85 -3.60
CA GLU A 62 -7.73 -0.41 -3.67
C GLU A 62 -6.88 0.08 -2.50
N ILE A 63 -5.83 0.85 -2.82
CA ILE A 63 -5.07 1.66 -1.86
C ILE A 63 -5.16 3.13 -2.27
N LYS A 64 -5.60 3.97 -1.34
CA LYS A 64 -5.67 5.43 -1.51
C LYS A 64 -4.90 6.10 -0.38
N VAL A 65 -3.87 6.89 -0.69
CA VAL A 65 -3.05 7.56 0.32
C VAL A 65 -2.83 9.03 0.01
N GLY A 66 -3.14 9.89 0.96
CA GLY A 66 -3.09 11.34 0.79
C GLY A 66 -2.40 12.04 1.94
N GLU A 67 -1.65 13.10 1.67
CA GLU A 67 -1.14 14.05 2.68
C GLU A 67 -0.28 13.41 3.80
N CYS A 68 0.15 12.15 3.63
CA CYS A 68 0.97 11.42 4.58
C CYS A 68 2.46 11.72 4.35
N ARG A 69 2.83 12.97 4.63
CA ARG A 69 4.11 13.58 4.20
C ARG A 69 5.39 12.93 4.71
N ARG A 70 5.38 12.03 5.70
CA ARG A 70 6.59 11.35 6.22
C ARG A 70 6.81 9.96 5.62
N ILE A 71 5.86 9.46 4.83
CA ILE A 71 5.98 8.19 4.14
C ILE A 71 6.96 8.34 2.97
N LYS A 72 7.99 7.49 2.95
CA LYS A 72 9.05 7.50 1.92
C LYS A 72 8.84 6.43 0.86
N ARG A 73 8.13 5.35 1.20
CA ARG A 73 7.75 4.26 0.31
C ARG A 73 6.32 3.84 0.59
N LEU A 74 5.56 3.40 -0.40
CA LEU A 74 4.22 2.89 -0.09
C LEU A 74 4.31 1.52 0.61
N ILE A 75 5.06 0.60 0.00
CA ILE A 75 5.17 -0.79 0.40
C ILE A 75 6.63 -1.12 0.74
N ALA A 76 6.87 -1.68 1.93
CA ALA A 76 8.20 -2.08 2.42
C ALA A 76 8.39 -3.60 2.52
N GLY A 77 9.64 -4.05 2.45
CA GLY A 77 10.06 -5.45 2.55
C GLY A 77 10.31 -6.11 1.19
N SER A 78 10.70 -7.38 1.21
CA SER A 78 10.91 -8.20 0.01
C SER A 78 9.79 -9.22 -0.15
N ALA A 79 9.20 -9.31 -1.33
CA ALA A 79 8.36 -10.44 -1.72
C ALA A 79 9.23 -11.70 -1.80
N SER A 80 9.00 -12.66 -0.91
CA SER A 80 9.44 -14.04 -1.08
C SER A 80 8.34 -14.76 -1.87
N ASN A 81 8.48 -14.85 -3.20
CA ASN A 81 7.70 -15.70 -4.13
C ASN A 81 6.18 -15.82 -3.88
N SER A 82 5.54 -14.81 -3.28
CA SER A 82 4.13 -14.86 -2.91
C SER A 82 3.35 -13.85 -3.72
N GLU A 83 2.19 -14.30 -4.21
CA GLU A 83 1.23 -13.49 -4.94
C GLU A 83 0.84 -12.26 -4.12
N LEU A 84 0.86 -11.09 -4.78
CA LEU A 84 0.26 -9.89 -4.22
C LEU A 84 -1.27 -10.06 -4.13
N PRO A 85 -1.95 -9.26 -3.29
CA PRO A 85 -3.40 -9.21 -3.30
C PRO A 85 -3.93 -8.75 -4.67
N LYS A 86 -5.25 -8.86 -4.87
CA LYS A 86 -5.98 -8.49 -6.10
C LYS A 86 -5.99 -6.97 -6.36
N LEU A 87 -4.88 -6.29 -6.13
CA LEU A 87 -4.74 -4.85 -6.16
C LEU A 87 -4.90 -4.35 -7.60
N LYS A 88 -5.97 -3.60 -7.83
CA LYS A 88 -6.32 -2.98 -9.12
C LYS A 88 -6.00 -1.51 -9.15
N THR A 89 -6.16 -0.82 -8.01
CA THR A 89 -6.09 0.65 -7.95
C THR A 89 -5.11 1.12 -6.88
N ILE A 90 -4.21 2.02 -7.28
CA ILE A 90 -3.37 2.79 -6.36
C ILE A 90 -3.56 4.28 -6.67
N GLU A 91 -4.04 5.04 -5.71
CA GLU A 91 -4.11 6.51 -5.80
C GLU A 91 -3.28 7.15 -4.70
N MET A 92 -2.47 8.13 -5.07
CA MET A 92 -1.61 8.86 -4.14
C MET A 92 -1.54 10.34 -4.46
N TRP A 93 -1.72 11.17 -3.45
CA TRP A 93 -1.67 12.62 -3.60
C TRP A 93 -0.97 13.34 -2.45
N ASP A 94 -0.30 14.44 -2.76
CA ASP A 94 0.39 15.31 -1.79
C ASP A 94 1.42 14.57 -0.92
N MET A 95 2.05 13.54 -1.50
CA MET A 95 3.06 12.70 -0.83
C MET A 95 4.47 13.22 -1.12
N VAL A 96 4.80 14.39 -0.59
CA VAL A 96 6.02 15.15 -0.91
C VAL A 96 7.35 14.42 -0.62
N ASN A 97 7.35 13.39 0.23
CA ASN A 97 8.55 12.59 0.53
C ASN A 97 8.54 11.17 -0.07
N LEU A 98 7.50 10.81 -0.83
CA LEU A 98 7.37 9.48 -1.40
C LEU A 98 8.35 9.30 -2.57
N LYS A 99 9.29 8.36 -2.41
CA LYS A 99 10.36 8.09 -3.38
C LYS A 99 10.04 6.91 -4.31
N GLY A 100 9.12 6.04 -3.92
CA GLY A 100 8.76 4.85 -4.69
C GLY A 100 7.59 4.09 -4.09
N VAL A 101 6.92 3.30 -4.91
CA VAL A 101 5.77 2.48 -4.47
C VAL A 101 6.23 1.15 -3.86
N CYS A 102 7.09 0.43 -4.57
CA CYS A 102 7.65 -0.86 -4.16
C CYS A 102 9.17 -0.90 -4.36
N THR A 103 9.86 -1.74 -3.59
CA THR A 103 11.32 -1.97 -3.68
C THR A 103 11.71 -3.04 -4.71
N ARG A 104 10.76 -3.83 -5.19
CA ARG A 104 10.97 -4.88 -6.21
C ARG A 104 9.91 -4.80 -7.29
N THR A 105 10.27 -5.32 -8.47
CA THR A 105 9.33 -5.62 -9.53
C THR A 105 8.31 -6.61 -8.99
N VAL A 106 7.06 -6.20 -8.99
CA VAL A 106 5.95 -7.08 -8.65
C VAL A 106 5.75 -7.98 -9.86
N HIS A 107 5.84 -9.30 -9.67
CA HIS A 107 5.33 -10.20 -10.70
C HIS A 107 3.80 -10.10 -10.70
N ARG A 108 3.24 -9.70 -11.84
CA ARG A 108 1.79 -9.71 -12.14
C ARG A 108 0.89 -8.79 -11.27
N PRO A 109 1.18 -7.48 -11.11
CA PRO A 109 0.12 -6.58 -10.69
C PRO A 109 -0.89 -6.47 -11.83
N VAL A 110 -2.13 -6.94 -11.62
CA VAL A 110 -3.27 -6.62 -12.51
C VAL A 110 -3.76 -5.21 -12.17
N LEU A 111 -2.82 -4.25 -12.10
CA LEU A 111 -3.15 -2.86 -11.81
C LEU A 111 -3.87 -2.28 -13.02
N GLU A 112 -5.10 -1.88 -12.80
CA GLU A 112 -5.97 -1.26 -13.80
C GLU A 112 -5.84 0.26 -13.76
N ARG A 113 -5.55 0.84 -12.58
CA ARG A 113 -5.50 2.29 -12.38
C ARG A 113 -4.39 2.71 -11.43
N ILE A 114 -3.60 3.70 -11.87
CA ILE A 114 -2.64 4.40 -11.03
C ILE A 114 -2.89 5.90 -11.14
N GLY A 115 -3.23 6.55 -10.03
CA GLY A 115 -3.39 7.99 -9.92
C GLY A 115 -2.29 8.59 -9.05
N VAL A 116 -1.57 9.59 -9.57
CA VAL A 116 -0.52 10.30 -8.83
C VAL A 116 -0.69 11.81 -9.04
N SER A 117 -0.75 12.57 -7.95
CA SER A 117 -0.73 14.03 -7.98
C SER A 117 0.15 14.59 -6.86
N ASN A 118 0.90 15.66 -7.13
CA ASN A 118 1.71 16.35 -6.11
C ASN A 118 2.68 15.44 -5.30
N CYS A 119 3.27 14.43 -5.94
CA CYS A 119 4.28 13.52 -5.36
C CYS A 119 5.67 13.85 -5.92
N SER A 120 6.25 14.99 -5.52
CA SER A 120 7.44 15.59 -6.16
C SER A 120 8.72 14.74 -6.14
N LEU A 121 8.85 13.79 -5.22
CA LEU A 121 10.02 12.90 -5.14
C LEU A 121 9.79 11.51 -5.76
N LEU A 122 8.61 11.26 -6.33
CA LEU A 122 8.29 9.95 -6.89
C LEU A 122 8.96 9.80 -8.25
N VAL A 123 10.04 9.01 -8.29
CA VAL A 123 10.85 8.81 -9.50
C VAL A 123 10.48 7.56 -10.30
N LYS A 124 9.76 6.61 -9.69
CA LYS A 124 9.42 5.32 -10.31
C LYS A 124 8.02 4.87 -9.92
N LEU A 125 7.23 4.52 -10.92
CA LEU A 125 5.94 3.84 -10.76
C LEU A 125 6.14 2.33 -10.69
N PRO A 126 5.20 1.57 -10.08
CA PRO A 126 5.25 0.11 -9.99
C PRO A 126 4.87 -0.57 -11.32
N ILE A 127 5.12 0.08 -12.45
CA ILE A 127 4.84 -0.45 -13.79
C ILE A 127 6.17 -1.00 -14.33
N THR A 128 6.25 -2.31 -14.54
CA THR A 128 7.29 -2.87 -15.40
C THR A 128 6.69 -3.08 -16.77
N ALA A 129 7.23 -2.42 -17.79
CA ALA A 129 7.01 -2.86 -19.17
C ALA A 129 7.51 -4.31 -19.25
N TYR A 130 6.63 -5.24 -19.58
CA TYR A 130 7.01 -6.61 -19.87
C TYR A 130 7.75 -6.57 -21.22
N ASN A 131 9.08 -6.49 -21.19
CA ASN A 131 9.88 -6.81 -22.36
C ASN A 131 9.86 -8.33 -22.50
N GLY A 132 8.80 -8.85 -23.12
CA GLY A 132 8.74 -10.25 -23.53
C GLY A 132 9.75 -10.49 -24.63
N SER A 133 10.86 -11.13 -24.31
CA SER A 133 11.64 -11.89 -25.28
C SER A 133 11.25 -13.35 -25.11
N TYR A 134 10.64 -13.89 -26.17
CA TYR A 134 10.25 -15.29 -26.34
C TYR A 134 11.43 -16.26 -26.14
#